data_AF-A0A238ZFT2-F1
#
_entry.id   AF-A0A238ZFT2-F1
#
_cell.length_a   1.000
_cell.length_b   1.000
_cell.length_c   1.000
_cell.angle_alpha   90.00
_cell.angle_beta   90.00
_cell.angle_gamma   90.00
#
_symmetry.space_group_name_H-M   'P 1'
#
loop_
_entity.id
_entity.type
_entity.pdbx_description
1 polymer ?
#
loop_
_entity_poly.entity_id
_entity_poly.type
_entity_poly.pdbx_seq_one_letter_code
_entity_poly.pdbx_strand_id
1 'polypeptide(L)'
;MNFSIIDFLIGLTLINTIPHFVLGIWKGRMFSGLGFGNTQNILYGVLNLVISICLFVYKYGFEGMIQNSMYLGALFVIFSYFIVGNICYTYFHKKYYSRQA
;
A
#
# COMPACT_ATOMS: atom_id res chain seq x y z
N MET A 1 20.69 -18.57 -3.35
CA MET A 1 19.65 -18.05 -2.45
C MET A 1 18.33 -18.65 -2.92
N ASN A 2 17.70 -19.53 -2.15
CA ASN A 2 16.46 -20.19 -2.57
C ASN A 2 15.27 -19.29 -2.26
N PHE A 3 14.55 -18.88 -3.30
CA PHE A 3 13.29 -18.19 -3.18
C PHE A 3 12.26 -19.10 -2.51
N SER A 4 11.61 -18.61 -1.45
CA SER A 4 10.55 -19.37 -0.77
C SER A 4 9.17 -18.77 -1.03
N ILE A 5 8.12 -19.56 -0.78
CA ILE A 5 6.75 -19.08 -0.91
C ILE A 5 6.44 -17.90 0.03
N ILE A 6 7.17 -17.78 1.14
CA ILE A 6 7.05 -16.63 2.06
C ILE A 6 7.58 -15.36 1.37
N ASP A 7 8.65 -15.43 0.57
CA ASP A 7 9.16 -14.28 -0.18
C ASP A 7 8.16 -13.80 -1.21
N PHE A 8 7.53 -14.75 -1.89
CA PHE A 8 6.44 -14.46 -2.81
C PHE A 8 5.29 -13.74 -2.11
N LEU A 9 4.84 -14.25 -0.96
CA LEU A 9 3.73 -13.66 -0.22
C LEU A 9 4.08 -12.29 0.37
N ILE A 10 5.30 -12.09 0.85
CA ILE A 10 5.80 -10.78 1.30
C ILE A 10 5.69 -9.78 0.15
N GLY A 11 6.23 -10.12 -1.02
CA GLY A 11 6.22 -9.24 -2.19
C GLY A 11 4.80 -8.99 -2.73
N LEU A 12 3.99 -10.05 -2.85
CA LEU A 12 2.60 -9.98 -3.31
C LEU A 12 1.76 -9.05 -2.43
N THR A 13 1.81 -9.25 -1.11
CA THR A 13 1.05 -8.42 -0.17
C THR A 13 1.60 -6.98 -0.12
N LEU A 14 2.93 -6.81 -0.17
CA LEU A 14 3.52 -5.48 -0.21
C LEU A 14 3.08 -4.70 -1.44
N ILE A 15 3.15 -5.28 -2.64
CA ILE A 15 2.81 -4.55 -3.87
C ILE A 15 1.31 -4.30 -3.98
N ASN A 16 0.48 -5.23 -3.49
CA ASN A 16 -0.98 -5.06 -3.50
C ASN A 16 -1.45 -3.89 -2.63
N THR A 17 -0.64 -3.47 -1.67
CA THR A 17 -0.88 -2.28 -0.84
C THR A 17 -1.01 -1.00 -1.69
N ILE A 18 -0.19 -0.86 -2.74
CA ILE A 18 -0.12 0.36 -3.56
C ILE A 18 -1.44 0.66 -4.31
N PRO A 19 -1.97 -0.22 -5.18
CA PRO A 19 -3.20 0.07 -5.93
C PRO A 19 -4.40 0.30 -5.01
N HIS A 20 -4.48 -0.45 -3.91
CA HIS A 20 -5.56 -0.30 -2.94
C HIS A 20 -5.50 1.04 -2.18
N PHE A 21 -4.31 1.55 -1.84
CA PHE A 21 -4.21 2.91 -1.30
C PHE A 21 -4.46 4.00 -2.33
N VAL A 22 -3.90 3.89 -3.53
CA VAL A 22 -4.12 4.89 -4.59
C VAL A 22 -5.61 5.02 -4.88
N LEU A 23 -6.29 3.91 -5.14
CA LEU A 23 -7.72 3.92 -5.44
C LEU A 23 -8.56 4.32 -4.22
N GLY A 24 -8.16 3.90 -3.02
CA GLY A 24 -8.80 4.29 -1.78
C GLY A 24 -8.81 5.81 -1.56
N ILE A 25 -7.64 6.46 -1.72
CA ILE A 25 -7.46 7.91 -1.57
C ILE A 25 -8.25 8.66 -2.64
N TRP A 26 -8.14 8.24 -3.90
CA TRP A 26 -8.80 8.88 -5.05
C TRP A 26 -10.29 8.55 -5.17
N LYS A 27 -10.86 7.86 -4.17
CA LYS A 27 -12.28 7.42 -4.15
C LYS A 27 -12.65 6.51 -5.32
N GLY A 28 -11.65 5.88 -5.95
CA GLY A 28 -11.83 4.81 -6.92
C GLY A 28 -12.43 3.57 -6.25
N ARG A 29 -13.44 2.99 -6.90
CA ARG A 29 -14.07 1.75 -6.45
C ARG A 29 -13.44 0.57 -7.18
N MET A 30 -12.86 -0.36 -6.44
CA MET A 30 -12.29 -1.59 -6.95
C MET A 30 -12.72 -2.74 -6.05
N PHE A 31 -12.79 -3.94 -6.62
CA PHE A 31 -12.98 -5.14 -5.83
C PHE A 31 -11.71 -5.41 -5.02
N SER A 32 -11.88 -5.52 -3.71
CA SER A 32 -10.85 -5.92 -2.76
C SER A 32 -11.26 -7.23 -2.10
N GLY A 33 -10.34 -7.89 -1.39
CA GLY A 33 -10.68 -9.07 -0.59
C GLY A 33 -11.72 -8.79 0.51
N LEU A 34 -11.99 -7.51 0.82
CA LEU A 34 -13.00 -7.07 1.79
C LEU A 34 -14.28 -6.51 1.12
N GLY A 35 -14.45 -6.73 -0.17
CA GLY A 35 -15.60 -6.27 -0.94
C GLY A 35 -15.32 -5.04 -1.81
N PHE A 36 -16.37 -4.34 -2.24
CA PHE A 36 -16.29 -3.27 -3.25
C PHE A 36 -16.46 -1.88 -2.64
N GLY A 37 -15.46 -1.02 -2.81
CA GLY A 37 -15.53 0.38 -2.41
C GLY A 37 -14.20 0.99 -2.01
N ASN A 38 -14.19 2.30 -1.81
CA ASN A 38 -12.99 3.05 -1.46
C ASN A 38 -12.50 2.77 -0.03
N THR A 39 -13.41 2.67 0.95
CA THR A 39 -13.07 2.31 2.32
C THR A 39 -12.53 0.89 2.40
N GLN A 40 -13.15 -0.04 1.64
CA GLN A 40 -12.71 -1.43 1.53
C GLN A 40 -11.31 -1.51 0.92
N ASN A 41 -11.03 -0.70 -0.11
CA ASN A 41 -9.69 -0.57 -0.68
C ASN A 41 -8.67 -0.12 0.36
N ILE A 42 -8.95 0.94 1.14
CA ILE A 42 -8.01 1.39 2.18
C ILE A 42 -7.79 0.29 3.23
N LEU A 43 -8.86 -0.31 3.77
CA LEU A 43 -8.74 -1.36 4.79
C LEU A 43 -7.95 -2.56 4.28
N TYR A 44 -8.20 -2.98 3.04
CA TYR A 44 -7.50 -4.10 2.44
C TYR A 44 -6.04 -3.78 2.13
N GLY A 45 -5.72 -2.54 1.73
CA GLY A 45 -4.34 -2.07 1.62
C GLY A 45 -3.59 -2.12 2.95
N VAL A 46 -4.22 -1.65 4.05
CA VAL A 46 -3.63 -1.73 5.40
C VAL A 46 -3.39 -3.19 5.82
N LEU A 47 -4.37 -4.07 5.56
CA LEU A 47 -4.25 -5.48 5.87
C LEU A 47 -3.07 -6.13 5.13
N ASN A 48 -2.92 -5.86 3.83
CA ASN A 48 -1.81 -6.35 3.02
C ASN A 48 -0.46 -5.84 3.53
N LEU A 49 -0.36 -4.56 3.91
CA LEU A 49 0.85 -4.00 4.49
C LEU A 49 1.24 -4.71 5.79
N VAL A 50 0.28 -4.90 6.70
CA VAL A 50 0.51 -5.58 7.98
C VAL A 50 0.95 -7.03 7.75
N ILE A 51 0.27 -7.77 6.87
CA ILE A 51 0.65 -9.16 6.54
C ILE A 51 2.07 -9.21 5.97
N SER A 52 2.43 -8.29 5.07
CA SER A 52 3.77 -8.22 4.51
C SER A 52 4.83 -8.01 5.59
N ILE A 53 4.61 -7.06 6.50
CA ILE A 53 5.56 -6.74 7.59
C ILE A 53 5.68 -7.93 8.55
N CYS A 54 4.56 -8.54 8.95
CA CYS A 54 4.57 -9.70 9.83
C CYS A 54 5.33 -10.89 9.21
N LEU A 55 5.09 -11.19 7.93
CA LEU A 55 5.79 -12.26 7.23
C LEU A 55 7.28 -11.95 7.05
N PHE A 56 7.62 -10.69 6.76
CA PHE A 56 9.00 -10.25 6.64
C PHE A 56 9.76 -10.41 7.96
N VAL A 57 9.20 -9.89 9.07
CA VAL A 57 9.80 -10.00 10.41
C VAL A 57 9.90 -11.47 10.83
N TYR A 58 8.90 -12.30 10.53
CA TYR A 58 8.94 -13.73 10.81
C TYR A 58 10.09 -14.45 10.10
N LYS A 59 10.40 -14.08 8.85
CA LYS A 59 11.42 -14.76 8.04
C LYS A 59 12.83 -14.18 8.22
N TYR A 60 12.94 -12.85 8.24
CA TYR A 60 14.22 -12.13 8.17
C TYR A 60 14.57 -11.42 9.48
N GLY A 61 13.68 -11.45 10.48
CA GLY A 61 13.85 -10.72 11.72
C GLY A 61 13.73 -9.20 11.54
N PHE A 62 13.84 -8.47 12.66
CA PHE A 62 13.85 -7.01 12.64
C PHE A 62 15.13 -6.44 12.01
N GLU A 63 16.27 -7.09 12.21
CA GLU A 63 17.55 -6.68 11.59
C GLU A 63 17.46 -6.72 10.06
N GLY A 64 16.75 -7.71 9.51
CA GLY A 64 16.51 -7.82 8.08
C GLY A 64 15.79 -6.61 7.48
N MET A 65 15.00 -5.86 8.24
CA MET A 65 14.27 -4.70 7.71
C MET A 65 15.22 -3.56 7.33
N ILE A 66 16.28 -3.37 8.11
CA ILE A 66 17.29 -2.34 7.86
C ILE A 66 18.26 -2.80 6.78
N GLN A 67 18.59 -4.09 6.76
CA GLN A 67 19.53 -4.66 5.79
C GLN A 67 18.91 -4.86 4.40
N ASN A 68 17.59 -4.99 4.29
CA ASN A 68 16.88 -5.19 3.03
C ASN A 68 16.40 -3.86 2.44
N SER A 69 17.31 -3.19 1.71
CA SER A 69 17.06 -1.88 1.08
C SER A 69 15.86 -1.88 0.13
N MET A 70 15.60 -2.99 -0.56
CA MET A 70 14.46 -3.12 -1.46
C MET A 70 13.13 -3.09 -0.69
N TYR A 71 13.02 -3.86 0.39
CA TYR A 71 11.82 -3.87 1.22
C TYR A 71 11.59 -2.50 1.88
N LEU A 72 12.65 -1.90 2.42
CA LEU A 72 12.59 -0.57 3.03
C LEU A 72 12.20 0.52 2.01
N GLY A 73 12.74 0.46 0.79
CA GLY A 73 12.38 1.36 -0.30
C GLY A 73 10.92 1.23 -0.71
N ALA A 74 10.39 0.00 -0.77
CA ALA A 74 8.98 -0.23 -1.06
C ALA A 74 8.06 0.32 0.05
N LEU A 75 8.42 0.13 1.33
CA LEU A 75 7.71 0.77 2.45
C LEU A 75 7.73 2.30 2.31
N PHE A 76 8.89 2.88 2.00
CA PHE A 76 9.01 4.32 1.78
C PHE A 76 8.08 4.82 0.67
N VAL A 77 7.97 4.11 -0.46
CA VAL A 77 7.04 4.45 -1.53
C VAL A 77 5.59 4.39 -1.06
N ILE A 78 5.21 3.34 -0.32
CA ILE A 78 3.85 3.19 0.24
C ILE A 78 3.52 4.37 1.17
N PHE A 79 4.41 4.73 2.08
CA PHE A 79 4.23 5.89 2.97
C PHE A 79 4.18 7.20 2.19
N SER A 80 5.01 7.36 1.16
CA SER A 80 4.99 8.53 0.29
C SER A 80 3.64 8.67 -0.42
N TYR A 81 3.05 7.56 -0.88
CA TYR A 81 1.72 7.57 -1.50
C TYR A 81 0.61 7.98 -0.53
N PHE A 82 0.70 7.63 0.75
CA PHE A 82 -0.26 8.12 1.74
C PHE A 82 -0.24 9.63 1.88
N ILE A 83 0.94 10.22 1.94
CA ILE A 83 1.11 11.67 2.16
C ILE A 83 0.84 12.41 0.85
N VAL A 84 1.61 12.10 -0.19
CA VAL A 84 1.56 12.79 -1.49
C VAL A 84 0.23 12.50 -2.19
N GLY A 85 -0.28 11.28 -2.13
CA GLY A 85 -1.56 10.93 -2.74
C GLY A 85 -2.71 11.77 -2.18
N ASN A 86 -2.75 11.99 -0.86
CA ASN A 86 -3.78 12.81 -0.24
C ASN A 86 -3.64 14.31 -0.59
N ILE A 87 -2.40 14.82 -0.67
CA ILE A 87 -2.11 16.19 -1.13
C ILE A 87 -2.58 16.37 -2.57
N CYS A 88 -2.20 15.45 -3.46
CA CYS A 88 -2.58 15.47 -4.87
C CYS A 88 -4.10 15.38 -5.04
N TYR A 89 -4.78 14.49 -4.31
CA TYR A 89 -6.24 14.40 -4.35
C TYR A 89 -6.90 15.73 -3.94
N THR A 90 -6.42 16.35 -2.87
CA THR A 90 -6.96 17.63 -2.39
C THR A 90 -6.72 18.76 -3.40
N TYR A 91 -5.52 18.85 -3.95
CA TYR A 91 -5.14 19.94 -4.85
C TYR A 91 -5.71 19.78 -6.27
N PHE A 92 -5.65 18.58 -6.85
CA PHE A 92 -6.04 18.35 -8.24
C PHE A 92 -7.49 17.93 -8.40
N HIS A 93 -8.06 17.18 -7.45
CA HIS A 93 -9.44 16.74 -7.58
C HIS A 93 -10.38 17.71 -6.88
N LYS A 94 -10.28 17.86 -5.56
CA LYS A 94 -11.24 18.66 -4.79
C LYS A 94 -11.25 20.14 -5.21
N LYS A 95 -10.07 20.75 -5.34
CA LYS A 95 -9.96 22.18 -5.69
C LYS A 95 -10.34 22.49 -7.15
N TYR A 96 -10.08 21.57 -8.08
CA TYR A 96 -10.44 21.76 -9.49
C TYR A 96 -11.95 21.72 -9.70
N TYR A 97 -12.63 20.69 -9.17
CA TYR A 97 -14.08 20.57 -9.31
C TYR A 97 -14.83 21.65 -8.51
N SER A 98 -14.31 22.10 -7.35
CA SER A 98 -14.90 23.22 -6.62
C SER A 98 -14.84 24.57 -7.34
N ARG A 99 -14.01 24.71 -8.38
CA ARG A 99 -13.93 25.92 -9.21
C ARG A 99 -14.85 25.89 -10.42
N GLN A 100 -15.43 24.73 -10.73
CA GLN A 100 -16.34 24.54 -11.86
C GLN A 100 -17.83 24.51 -11.46
N ALA A 101 -18.12 24.38 -10.16
CA ALA A 101 -19.45 24.47 -9.57
C ALA A 101 -19.75 25.90 -9.12
#